data_AF-A0A523XPI9-F1
#
_entry.id   AF-A0A523XPI9-F1
#
_cell.length_a   1.000
_cell.length_b   1.000
_cell.length_c   1.000
_cell.angle_alpha   90.00
_cell.angle_beta   90.00
_cell.angle_gamma   90.00
#
_symmetry.space_group_name_H-M   'P 1'
#
loop_
_entity.id
_entity.type
_entity.pdbx_description
1 polymer ?
#
loop_
_entity_poly.entity_id
_entity_poly.type
_entity_poly.pdbx_seq_one_letter_code
_entity_poly.pdbx_strand_id
1 'polypeptide(L)'
;MGKIDDFLSGYAQDLAEKGSLRRISARPADAASFWILMAEKLWDHEVRKRIARGPIDKTTIVLLSRLAGAWLDIQGEMTIRVSGTPFVLTGDGCRRSWRQLMEWEGGGIRKGELRYLSGYKTQIPHMEGKILRGEMNAVRTRVKKTRPKVNDETVKGAVALVSRQLLEEARIYGACAPIGSFRMELPRGMALRELGVHSLRVCLLPSEGMWIALEREDTPGVSFLWTVREPHLQRWVLDHRLMPVIHLTSAALWRDLRVGGKEVMINDTDGEAKPEEPPDGKGRVKFKGRIKWGSEGDLETIMREATAVRWHVRKLSHGKEASRRVRALARKLDIDLKRGTTIVRSHRRGEPDQHAQNVPTRAQGLAQLILTERYCTRRMKGGDHRNQSAHCVARTDKKVDNKKIREDRYKRKNLKKSTQPQFKE
;
A
#
# COMPACT_ATOMS: atom_id res chain seq x y z
N MET A 1 28.84 16.74 32.23
CA MET A 1 27.72 16.43 31.32
C MET A 1 28.12 16.41 29.84
N GLY A 2 29.04 17.26 29.34
CA GLY A 2 29.43 17.26 27.90
C GLY A 2 29.84 15.89 27.33
N LYS A 3 30.77 15.18 27.99
CA LYS A 3 31.27 13.87 27.49
C LYS A 3 30.20 12.80 27.30
N ILE A 4 29.15 12.77 28.14
CA ILE A 4 28.08 11.77 28.00
C ILE A 4 27.11 12.16 26.88
N ASP A 5 26.85 13.45 26.68
CA ASP A 5 26.00 13.92 25.59
C ASP A 5 26.64 13.71 24.22
N ASP A 6 27.95 13.93 24.11
CA ASP A 6 28.74 13.63 22.91
C ASP A 6 28.67 12.13 22.58
N PHE A 7 28.81 11.28 23.60
CA PHE A 7 28.72 9.83 23.43
C PHE A 7 27.32 9.38 22.98
N LEU A 8 26.24 9.91 23.61
CA LEU A 8 24.86 9.62 23.22
C LEU A 8 24.56 10.09 21.79
N SER A 9 25.06 11.27 21.43
CA SER A 9 24.92 11.84 20.08
C SER A 9 25.68 11.02 19.05
N GLY A 10 26.89 10.56 19.37
CA GLY A 10 27.67 9.64 18.54
C GLY A 10 26.96 8.30 18.38
N TYR A 11 26.37 7.76 19.44
CA TYR A 11 25.60 6.51 19.38
C TYR A 11 24.33 6.66 18.53
N ALA A 12 23.62 7.79 18.63
CA ALA A 12 22.46 8.08 17.79
C ALA A 12 22.84 8.25 16.30
N GLN A 13 24.01 8.83 16.02
CA GLN A 13 24.57 8.91 14.68
C GLN A 13 24.88 7.52 14.13
N ASP A 14 25.58 6.71 14.92
CA ASP A 14 25.90 5.31 14.60
C ASP A 14 24.63 4.51 14.30
N LEU A 15 23.59 4.70 15.10
CA LEU A 15 22.28 4.08 14.91
C LEU A 15 21.62 4.53 13.60
N ALA A 16 21.67 5.84 13.28
CA ALA A 16 21.11 6.39 12.06
C ALA A 16 21.82 5.89 10.80
N GLU A 17 23.14 5.64 10.87
CA GLU A 17 23.94 5.16 9.74
C GLU A 17 23.86 3.63 9.57
N LYS A 18 24.01 2.90 10.67
CA LYS A 18 24.14 1.43 10.66
C LYS A 18 22.80 0.71 10.78
N GLY A 19 21.75 1.43 11.14
CA GLY A 19 20.38 0.92 11.18
C GLY A 19 20.07 -0.08 12.29
N SER A 20 21.02 -0.37 13.18
CA SER A 20 20.89 -1.42 14.21
C SER A 20 21.39 -0.96 15.58
N LEU A 21 20.66 -1.34 16.63
CA LEU A 21 21.11 -1.12 18.01
C LEU A 21 22.27 -2.05 18.36
N ARG A 22 23.32 -1.46 18.92
CA ARG A 22 24.49 -2.18 19.43
C ARG A 22 24.39 -2.34 20.94
N ARG A 23 24.69 -3.53 21.43
CA ARG A 23 24.84 -3.74 22.87
C ARG A 23 26.02 -2.92 23.36
N ILE A 24 25.81 -2.18 24.44
CA ILE A 24 26.89 -1.49 25.15
C ILE A 24 27.62 -2.46 26.08
N SER A 25 28.94 -2.42 26.09
CA SER A 25 29.76 -3.20 27.00
C SER A 25 30.02 -2.38 28.27
N ALA A 26 29.10 -2.46 29.23
CA ALA A 26 29.19 -1.75 30.50
C ALA A 26 28.62 -2.61 31.64
N ARG A 27 28.91 -2.24 32.90
CA ARG A 27 28.30 -2.89 34.07
C ARG A 27 26.77 -2.69 34.03
N PRO A 28 25.96 -3.57 34.67
CA PRO A 28 24.50 -3.48 34.58
C PRO A 28 23.93 -2.11 34.99
N ALA A 29 24.47 -1.48 36.04
CA ALA A 29 24.04 -0.15 36.48
C ALA A 29 24.36 0.94 35.45
N ASP A 30 25.59 0.99 34.95
CA ASP A 30 26.00 1.95 33.90
C ASP A 30 25.18 1.75 32.63
N ALA A 31 24.88 0.49 32.28
CA ALA A 31 24.04 0.17 31.14
C ALA A 31 22.60 0.66 31.31
N ALA A 32 22.02 0.51 32.51
CA ALA A 32 20.70 1.04 32.82
C ALA A 32 20.67 2.57 32.69
N SER A 33 21.64 3.25 33.31
CA SER A 33 21.79 4.72 33.21
C SER A 33 21.92 5.19 31.76
N PHE A 34 22.75 4.51 30.96
CA PHE A 34 22.89 4.80 29.54
C PHE A 34 21.55 4.69 28.81
N TRP A 35 20.79 3.61 29.01
CA TRP A 35 19.53 3.42 28.31
C TRP A 35 18.45 4.42 28.73
N ILE A 36 18.43 4.85 30.00
CA ILE A 36 17.53 5.92 30.45
C ILE A 36 17.86 7.24 29.75
N LEU A 37 19.13 7.63 29.72
CA LEU A 37 19.57 8.86 29.04
C LEU A 37 19.35 8.78 27.52
N MET A 38 19.56 7.60 26.92
CA MET A 38 19.24 7.38 25.51
C MET A 38 17.73 7.51 25.27
N ALA A 39 16.89 7.00 26.19
CA ALA A 39 15.43 7.11 26.09
C ALA A 39 14.96 8.56 26.07
N GLU A 40 15.55 9.41 26.91
CA GLU A 40 15.36 10.86 26.90
C GLU A 40 15.84 11.47 25.58
N LYS A 41 17.07 11.13 25.16
CA LYS A 41 17.69 11.67 23.94
C LYS A 41 16.92 11.31 22.67
N LEU A 42 16.16 10.21 22.64
CA LEU A 42 15.25 9.88 21.53
C LEU A 42 14.11 10.90 21.33
N TRP A 43 13.88 11.79 22.28
CA TRP A 43 12.93 12.90 22.19
C TRP A 43 13.58 14.24 21.82
N ASP A 44 14.88 14.26 21.56
CA ASP A 44 15.55 15.41 20.92
C ASP A 44 15.18 15.50 19.43
N HIS A 45 14.93 16.71 18.94
CA HIS A 45 14.49 16.93 17.55
C HIS A 45 15.56 16.54 16.53
N GLU A 46 16.82 16.92 16.75
CA GLU A 46 17.91 16.63 15.81
C GLU A 46 18.27 15.14 15.79
N VAL A 47 18.15 14.46 16.93
CA VAL A 47 18.30 13.01 17.02
C VAL A 47 17.18 12.30 16.25
N ARG A 48 15.91 12.67 16.47
CA ARG A 48 14.81 12.04 15.73
C ARG A 48 14.91 12.27 14.23
N LYS A 49 15.20 13.49 13.78
CA LYS A 49 15.35 13.83 12.36
C LYS A 49 16.44 13.00 11.67
N ARG A 50 17.56 12.75 12.36
CA ARG A 50 18.63 11.86 11.88
C ARG A 50 18.17 10.41 11.79
N ILE A 51 17.64 9.87 12.88
CA ILE A 51 17.19 8.47 12.94
C ILE A 51 16.05 8.20 11.94
N ALA A 52 15.11 9.15 11.77
CA ALA A 52 13.92 9.01 10.92
C ALA A 52 14.26 8.71 9.45
N ARG A 53 15.41 9.19 8.99
CA ARG A 53 15.91 9.04 7.60
C ARG A 53 16.86 7.86 7.45
N GLY A 54 17.32 7.28 8.56
CA GLY A 54 18.25 6.15 8.57
C GLY A 54 17.60 4.84 8.11
N PRO A 55 18.38 3.88 7.59
CA PRO A 55 17.89 2.56 7.18
C PRO A 55 17.69 1.64 8.41
N ILE A 56 16.84 2.06 9.34
CA ILE A 56 16.64 1.35 10.62
C ILE A 56 15.90 0.03 10.43
N ASP A 57 16.44 -1.05 10.97
CA ASP A 57 15.81 -2.37 10.91
C ASP A 57 14.57 -2.46 11.82
N LYS A 58 13.69 -3.41 11.51
CA LYS A 58 12.40 -3.57 12.20
C LYS A 58 12.55 -3.84 13.70
N THR A 59 13.51 -4.67 14.09
CA THR A 59 13.74 -5.02 15.49
C THR A 59 14.19 -3.78 16.25
N THR A 60 15.11 -3.02 15.66
CA THR A 60 15.58 -1.76 16.20
C THR A 60 14.45 -0.73 16.36
N ILE A 61 13.61 -0.53 15.34
CA ILE A 61 12.43 0.36 15.44
C ILE A 61 11.57 -0.01 16.66
N VAL A 62 11.30 -1.30 16.86
CA VAL A 62 10.48 -1.77 18.00
C VAL A 62 11.14 -1.49 19.34
N LEU A 63 12.45 -1.71 19.46
CA LEU A 63 13.21 -1.46 20.69
C LEU A 63 13.26 0.04 21.02
N LEU A 64 13.59 0.90 20.04
CA LEU A 64 13.60 2.35 20.22
C LEU A 64 12.23 2.89 20.64
N SER A 65 11.16 2.37 20.02
CA SER A 65 9.79 2.76 20.37
C SER A 65 9.40 2.37 21.80
N ARG A 66 9.89 1.22 22.28
CA ARG A 66 9.68 0.80 23.67
C ARG A 66 10.48 1.67 24.63
N LEU A 67 11.71 1.99 24.27
CA LEU A 67 12.60 2.82 25.07
C LEU A 67 12.05 4.24 25.22
N ALA A 68 11.74 4.91 24.09
CA ALA A 68 11.16 6.24 24.07
C ALA A 68 9.82 6.30 24.83
N GLY A 69 8.97 5.29 24.65
CA GLY A 69 7.71 5.22 25.39
C GLY A 69 7.89 5.00 26.89
N ALA A 70 8.85 4.17 27.32
CA ALA A 70 9.14 3.99 28.75
C ALA A 70 9.61 5.28 29.41
N TRP A 71 10.38 6.11 28.70
CA TRP A 71 10.74 7.44 29.21
C TRP A 71 9.52 8.33 29.42
N LEU A 72 8.60 8.35 28.46
CA LEU A 72 7.37 9.14 28.60
C LEU A 72 6.44 8.59 29.68
N ASP A 73 6.39 7.26 29.86
CA ASP A 73 5.68 6.62 30.99
C ASP A 73 6.23 7.16 32.34
N ILE A 74 7.54 7.42 32.45
CA ILE A 74 8.19 8.01 33.64
C ILE A 74 7.86 9.50 33.78
N GLN A 75 7.88 10.27 32.68
CA GLN A 75 7.62 11.71 32.70
C GLN A 75 6.13 12.06 32.92
N GLY A 76 5.22 11.14 32.59
CA GLY A 76 3.77 11.32 32.67
C GLY A 76 3.19 12.12 31.50
N GLU A 77 3.72 13.32 31.26
CA GLU A 77 3.31 14.21 30.17
C GLU A 77 4.53 14.89 29.51
N MET A 78 4.47 15.10 28.19
CA MET A 78 5.48 15.85 27.46
C MET A 78 4.89 16.61 26.27
N THR A 79 5.32 17.86 26.09
CA THR A 79 5.00 18.64 24.89
C THR A 79 6.16 18.60 23.91
N ILE A 80 5.86 18.25 22.66
CA ILE A 80 6.83 18.20 21.57
C ILE A 80 6.38 19.06 20.39
N ARG A 81 7.30 19.44 19.51
CA ARG A 81 6.97 20.17 18.27
C ARG A 81 7.34 19.35 17.05
N VAL A 82 6.42 19.31 16.08
CA VAL A 82 6.65 18.75 14.75
C VAL A 82 6.23 19.78 13.73
N SER A 83 7.15 20.19 12.86
CA SER A 83 6.90 21.22 11.84
C SER A 83 6.25 22.48 12.42
N GLY A 84 6.70 22.87 13.61
CA GLY A 84 6.19 24.02 14.37
C GLY A 84 4.83 23.83 15.05
N THR A 85 4.19 22.66 14.95
CA THR A 85 2.92 22.34 15.63
C THR A 85 3.21 21.64 16.96
N PRO A 86 2.70 22.15 18.10
CA PRO A 86 2.87 21.49 19.39
C PRO A 86 1.92 20.29 19.51
N PHE A 87 2.42 19.21 20.11
CA PHE A 87 1.64 18.05 20.49
C PHE A 87 1.89 17.71 21.96
N VAL A 88 0.80 17.46 22.69
CA VAL A 88 0.86 16.97 24.07
C VAL A 88 0.74 15.45 24.04
N LEU A 89 1.68 14.78 24.70
CA LEU A 89 1.76 13.34 24.81
C LEU A 89 1.62 12.92 26.28
N THR A 90 0.78 11.93 26.56
CA THR A 90 0.53 11.40 27.90
C THR A 90 0.85 9.89 27.97
N GLY A 91 1.34 9.39 29.12
CA GLY A 91 1.92 8.03 29.24
C GLY A 91 1.11 6.88 28.61
N ASP A 92 -0.22 6.88 28.71
CA ASP A 92 -1.07 5.77 28.26
C ASP A 92 -1.28 5.72 26.73
N GLY A 93 -0.28 5.25 25.99
CA GLY A 93 -0.40 4.96 24.54
C GLY A 93 0.77 5.46 23.68
N CYS A 94 1.74 6.14 24.29
CA CYS A 94 2.72 6.93 23.53
C CYS A 94 3.91 6.18 22.95
N ARG A 95 4.06 4.89 23.22
CA ARG A 95 5.03 4.02 22.51
C ARG A 95 4.86 4.09 20.99
N ARG A 96 3.64 4.38 20.50
CA ARG A 96 3.34 4.53 19.08
C ARG A 96 3.44 5.97 18.60
N SER A 97 3.20 6.93 19.49
CA SER A 97 3.38 8.35 19.21
C SER A 97 4.80 8.61 18.73
N TRP A 98 5.81 8.03 19.38
CA TRP A 98 7.19 8.15 18.91
C TRP A 98 7.37 7.70 17.45
N ARG A 99 6.84 6.53 17.07
CA ARG A 99 6.90 6.04 15.67
C ARG A 99 6.18 6.98 14.69
N GLN A 100 5.05 7.56 15.10
CA GLN A 100 4.31 8.51 14.28
C GLN A 100 5.11 9.80 14.02
N LEU A 101 5.87 10.25 15.01
CA LEU A 101 6.78 11.39 14.88
C LEU A 101 7.90 11.09 13.90
N MET A 102 8.51 9.90 14.00
CA MET A 102 9.56 9.50 13.07
C MET A 102 9.06 9.47 11.63
N GLU A 103 7.84 8.97 11.40
CA GLU A 103 7.21 8.99 10.08
C GLU A 103 7.03 10.43 9.56
N TRP A 104 6.52 11.33 10.40
CA TRP A 104 6.31 12.75 10.06
C TRP A 104 7.61 13.51 9.78
N GLU A 105 8.60 13.40 10.66
CA GLU A 105 9.88 14.09 10.53
C GLU A 105 10.73 13.48 9.39
N GLY A 106 10.70 12.16 9.23
CA GLY A 106 11.37 11.44 8.15
C GLY A 106 10.80 11.76 6.77
N GLY A 107 9.47 11.91 6.68
CA GLY A 107 8.79 12.32 5.46
C GLY A 107 8.77 13.83 5.21
N GLY A 108 9.26 14.66 6.14
CA GLY A 108 9.29 16.11 5.99
C GLY A 108 7.90 16.75 5.91
N ILE A 109 6.95 16.28 6.71
CA ILE A 109 5.57 16.78 6.68
C ILE A 109 5.54 18.31 6.94
N ARG A 110 4.77 19.08 6.16
CA ARG A 110 4.63 20.52 6.44
C ARG A 110 3.49 20.76 7.42
N LYS A 111 3.49 21.94 8.02
CA LYS A 111 2.55 22.34 9.08
C LYS A 111 1.08 22.19 8.65
N GLY A 112 0.77 22.51 7.40
CA GLY A 112 -0.58 22.43 6.85
C GLY A 112 -1.09 20.99 6.73
N GLU A 113 -0.29 20.09 6.15
CA GLU A 113 -0.63 18.67 6.05
C GLU A 113 -0.77 18.04 7.43
N LEU A 114 0.17 18.34 8.33
CA LEU A 114 0.15 17.78 9.67
C LEU A 114 -1.14 18.12 10.43
N ARG A 115 -1.55 19.40 10.41
CA ARG A 115 -2.82 19.83 11.01
C ARG A 115 -4.03 19.15 10.38
N TYR A 116 -4.04 19.00 9.06
CA TYR A 116 -5.14 18.34 8.36
C TYR A 116 -5.24 16.85 8.71
N LEU A 117 -4.11 16.14 8.68
CA LEU A 117 -4.03 14.71 8.94
C LEU A 117 -4.26 14.38 10.42
N SER A 118 -3.88 15.25 11.36
CA SER A 118 -4.19 15.09 12.78
C SER A 118 -5.64 15.45 13.12
N GLY A 119 -6.42 15.92 12.13
CA GLY A 119 -7.77 16.44 12.34
C GLY A 119 -7.78 17.63 13.30
N TYR A 120 -6.74 18.47 13.25
CA TYR A 120 -6.52 19.63 14.10
C TYR A 120 -6.41 19.32 15.59
N LYS A 121 -6.30 18.03 15.96
CA LYS A 121 -6.05 17.62 17.33
C LYS A 121 -4.60 17.93 17.69
N THR A 122 -4.42 18.48 18.90
CA THR A 122 -3.12 18.75 19.53
C THR A 122 -2.62 17.52 20.30
N GLN A 123 -3.47 16.53 20.52
CA GLN A 123 -3.06 15.22 20.98
C GLN A 123 -2.76 14.36 19.76
N ILE A 124 -1.62 13.65 19.78
CA ILE A 124 -1.41 12.59 18.80
C ILE A 124 -2.49 11.55 19.06
N PRO A 125 -3.33 11.22 18.06
CA PRO A 125 -4.44 10.30 18.27
C PRO A 125 -3.93 9.07 19.02
N HIS A 126 -4.55 8.76 20.17
CA HIS A 126 -4.23 7.52 20.87
C HIS A 126 -4.37 6.40 19.85
N MET A 127 -3.22 5.86 19.44
CA MET A 127 -3.18 4.72 18.54
C MET A 127 -3.55 3.50 19.36
N GLU A 128 -4.78 3.47 19.90
CA GLU A 128 -5.27 2.35 20.66
C GLU A 128 -5.07 1.09 19.83
N GLY A 129 -4.66 0.05 20.54
CA GLY A 129 -4.12 -1.19 19.99
C GLY A 129 -5.02 -1.95 19.02
N LYS A 130 -6.25 -1.49 18.75
CA LYS A 130 -7.25 -2.25 18.01
C LYS A 130 -6.84 -2.49 16.55
N ILE A 131 -6.34 -1.48 15.82
CA ILE A 131 -5.92 -1.63 14.41
C ILE A 131 -4.77 -2.66 14.26
N LEU A 132 -3.82 -2.70 15.21
CA LEU A 132 -2.55 -3.44 15.06
C LEU A 132 -2.43 -4.72 15.92
N ARG A 133 -3.22 -4.86 16.99
CA ARG A 133 -3.14 -6.02 17.90
C ARG A 133 -4.48 -6.70 18.10
N GLY A 134 -5.56 -5.97 18.38
CA GLY A 134 -6.87 -6.56 18.72
C GLY A 134 -7.60 -7.12 17.51
N GLU A 135 -7.88 -6.28 16.52
CA GLU A 135 -8.55 -6.68 15.28
C GLU A 135 -7.61 -7.46 14.37
N MET A 136 -6.31 -7.15 14.36
CA MET A 136 -5.33 -8.02 13.71
C MET A 136 -5.27 -9.40 14.35
N ASN A 137 -5.53 -9.58 15.66
CA ASN A 137 -5.66 -10.91 16.26
C ASN A 137 -7.01 -11.57 15.94
N ALA A 138 -8.10 -10.82 15.82
CA ALA A 138 -9.41 -11.31 15.37
C ALA A 138 -9.40 -11.72 13.87
N VAL A 139 -8.78 -10.90 13.02
CA VAL A 139 -8.45 -11.19 11.63
C VAL A 139 -7.45 -12.33 11.58
N ARG A 140 -6.40 -12.35 12.40
CA ARG A 140 -5.45 -13.47 12.46
C ARG A 140 -6.09 -14.76 12.93
N THR A 141 -7.07 -14.75 13.82
CA THR A 141 -7.81 -15.94 14.26
C THR A 141 -8.81 -16.38 13.20
N ARG A 142 -9.53 -15.47 12.56
CA ARG A 142 -10.38 -15.76 11.38
C ARG A 142 -9.55 -16.32 10.21
N VAL A 143 -8.43 -15.67 9.89
CA VAL A 143 -7.50 -16.04 8.82
C VAL A 143 -6.72 -17.32 9.14
N LYS A 144 -6.27 -17.54 10.39
CA LYS A 144 -5.64 -18.81 10.79
C LYS A 144 -6.60 -19.99 10.72
N LYS A 145 -7.87 -19.80 11.10
CA LYS A 145 -8.89 -20.87 11.02
C LYS A 145 -9.28 -21.22 9.58
N THR A 146 -9.05 -20.35 8.60
CA THR A 146 -9.43 -20.59 7.20
C THR A 146 -8.27 -20.77 6.23
N ARG A 147 -7.00 -20.73 6.66
CA ARG A 147 -5.85 -20.73 5.72
C ARG A 147 -5.45 -22.16 5.27
N PRO A 148 -5.52 -22.49 3.97
CA PRO A 148 -4.53 -23.35 3.35
C PRO A 148 -3.18 -22.62 3.28
N LYS A 149 -2.08 -23.38 3.22
CA LYS A 149 -0.69 -22.88 3.03
C LYS A 149 -0.55 -22.23 1.64
N VAL A 150 -1.15 -21.07 1.41
CA VAL A 150 -0.81 -20.23 0.26
C VAL A 150 0.52 -19.55 0.58
N ASN A 151 1.52 -19.71 -0.28
CA ASN A 151 2.80 -19.01 -0.16
C ASN A 151 2.52 -17.49 -0.12
N ASP A 152 2.79 -16.86 1.02
CA ASP A 152 2.66 -15.41 1.21
C ASP A 152 3.45 -14.64 0.13
N GLU A 153 4.50 -15.24 -0.45
CA GLU A 153 5.26 -14.70 -1.58
C GLU A 153 4.45 -14.55 -2.87
N THR A 154 3.55 -15.48 -3.19
CA THR A 154 2.75 -15.39 -4.41
C THR A 154 1.74 -14.24 -4.33
N VAL A 155 1.15 -14.02 -3.15
CA VAL A 155 0.25 -12.89 -2.90
C VAL A 155 1.02 -11.58 -2.97
N LYS A 156 2.18 -11.50 -2.32
CA LYS A 156 3.06 -10.32 -2.40
C LYS A 156 3.49 -10.03 -3.84
N GLY A 157 3.85 -11.05 -4.61
CA GLY A 157 4.24 -10.91 -6.02
C GLY A 157 3.10 -10.39 -6.89
N ALA A 158 1.87 -10.89 -6.70
CA ALA A 158 0.70 -10.39 -7.42
C ALA A 158 0.40 -8.93 -7.07
N VAL A 159 0.42 -8.57 -5.79
CA VAL A 159 0.20 -7.20 -5.32
C VAL A 159 1.26 -6.24 -5.87
N ALA A 160 2.53 -6.63 -5.83
CA ALA A 160 3.63 -5.83 -6.36
C ALA A 160 3.49 -5.61 -7.88
N LEU A 161 3.12 -6.65 -8.62
CA LEU A 161 2.92 -6.57 -10.07
C LEU A 161 1.80 -5.60 -10.43
N VAL A 162 0.63 -5.74 -9.80
CA VAL A 162 -0.53 -4.87 -10.07
C VAL A 162 -0.23 -3.43 -9.66
N SER A 163 0.40 -3.22 -8.50
CA SER A 163 0.77 -1.87 -8.06
C SER A 163 1.74 -1.20 -9.03
N ARG A 164 2.75 -1.93 -9.53
CA ARG A 164 3.68 -1.44 -10.54
C ARG A 164 2.97 -1.08 -11.85
N GLN A 165 2.03 -1.91 -12.30
CA GLN A 165 1.23 -1.63 -13.50
C GLN A 165 0.42 -0.35 -13.34
N LEU A 166 -0.29 -0.18 -12.21
CA LEU A 166 -1.08 1.02 -11.92
C LEU A 166 -0.23 2.30 -11.91
N LEU A 167 0.97 2.23 -11.32
CA LEU A 167 1.91 3.36 -11.30
C LEU A 167 2.43 3.69 -12.70
N GLU A 168 2.70 2.67 -13.53
CA GLU A 168 3.14 2.86 -14.90
C GLU A 168 2.02 3.46 -15.77
N GLU A 169 0.78 3.00 -15.60
CA GLU A 169 -0.40 3.61 -16.23
C GLU A 169 -0.56 5.08 -15.83
N ALA A 170 -0.43 5.40 -14.53
CA ALA A 170 -0.50 6.77 -14.03
C ALA A 170 0.63 7.67 -14.58
N ARG A 171 1.78 7.07 -14.93
CA ARG A 171 2.92 7.74 -15.54
C ARG A 171 2.70 8.01 -17.03
N ILE A 172 2.25 7.00 -17.78
CA ILE A 172 2.05 7.07 -19.23
C ILE A 172 0.80 7.87 -19.59
N TYR A 173 -0.32 7.57 -18.94
CA TYR A 173 -1.65 8.10 -19.26
C TYR A 173 -2.11 9.22 -18.32
N GLY A 174 -1.22 9.71 -17.45
CA GLY A 174 -1.56 10.77 -16.49
C GLY A 174 -1.98 12.06 -17.18
N ALA A 175 -3.28 12.35 -17.16
CA ALA A 175 -3.91 13.49 -17.82
C ALA A 175 -3.87 14.77 -16.97
N CYS A 176 -3.82 14.64 -15.63
CA CYS A 176 -3.85 15.78 -14.73
C CYS A 176 -2.79 15.72 -13.62
N ALA A 177 -2.50 16.87 -13.01
CA ALA A 177 -1.66 16.99 -11.82
C ALA A 177 -2.56 17.20 -10.59
N PRO A 178 -2.84 16.15 -9.79
CA PRO A 178 -3.76 16.25 -8.66
C PRO A 178 -3.12 17.08 -7.54
N ILE A 179 -3.86 18.07 -7.02
CA ILE A 179 -3.44 18.92 -5.92
C ILE A 179 -4.53 19.01 -4.84
N GLY A 180 -4.15 19.36 -3.61
CA GLY A 180 -5.09 19.67 -2.54
C GLY A 180 -5.16 18.60 -1.45
N SER A 181 -6.23 18.68 -0.65
CA SER A 181 -6.44 17.83 0.52
C SER A 181 -7.91 17.48 0.66
N PHE A 182 -8.22 16.19 0.78
CA PHE A 182 -9.59 15.70 0.80
C PHE A 182 -9.73 14.46 1.66
N ARG A 183 -10.96 14.18 2.04
CA ARG A 183 -11.35 12.98 2.76
C ARG A 183 -12.06 12.05 1.78
N MET A 184 -11.61 10.80 1.72
CA MET A 184 -12.16 9.80 0.82
C MET A 184 -12.78 8.65 1.58
N GLU A 185 -14.06 8.37 1.33
CA GLU A 185 -14.69 7.18 1.89
C GLU A 185 -14.23 5.93 1.15
N LEU A 186 -13.88 4.87 1.89
CA LEU A 186 -13.50 3.60 1.30
C LEU A 186 -14.76 2.78 0.98
N PRO A 187 -14.94 2.29 -0.26
CA PRO A 187 -16.02 1.37 -0.60
C PRO A 187 -16.16 0.16 0.33
N ARG A 188 -17.39 -0.34 0.48
CA ARG A 188 -17.67 -1.56 1.26
C ARG A 188 -16.98 -2.77 0.62
N GLY A 189 -16.48 -3.69 1.46
CA GLY A 189 -15.86 -4.94 1.01
C GLY A 189 -14.39 -4.82 0.55
N MET A 190 -13.76 -3.66 0.76
CA MET A 190 -12.30 -3.52 0.64
C MET A 190 -11.59 -4.03 1.90
N ALA A 191 -10.37 -4.56 1.73
CA ALA A 191 -9.59 -5.11 2.84
C ALA A 191 -9.33 -4.09 3.96
N LEU A 192 -9.03 -2.83 3.61
CA LEU A 192 -8.85 -1.77 4.62
C LEU A 192 -10.13 -1.50 5.44
N ARG A 193 -11.31 -1.60 4.81
CA ARG A 193 -12.59 -1.41 5.50
C ARG A 193 -12.94 -2.59 6.41
N GLU A 194 -12.55 -3.80 6.03
CA GLU A 194 -12.61 -4.97 6.92
C GLU A 194 -11.66 -4.85 8.14
N LEU A 195 -10.63 -4.01 8.03
CA LEU A 195 -9.72 -3.63 9.12
C LEU A 195 -10.20 -2.39 9.90
N GLY A 196 -11.44 -1.96 9.71
CA GLY A 196 -12.05 -0.86 10.44
C GLY A 196 -11.68 0.53 9.90
N VAL A 197 -10.95 0.65 8.80
CA VAL A 197 -10.65 1.94 8.15
C VAL A 197 -11.85 2.34 7.29
N HIS A 198 -12.54 3.41 7.67
CA HIS A 198 -13.76 3.85 6.99
C HIS A 198 -13.47 4.86 5.88
N SER A 199 -12.44 5.68 6.10
CA SER A 199 -12.03 6.71 5.16
C SER A 199 -10.51 6.93 5.20
N LEU A 200 -9.99 7.60 4.18
CA LEU A 200 -8.64 8.09 4.09
C LEU A 200 -8.66 9.62 4.10
N ARG A 201 -7.82 10.27 4.92
CA ARG A 201 -7.49 11.69 4.73
C ARG A 201 -6.26 11.76 3.88
N VAL A 202 -6.34 12.49 2.76
CA VAL A 202 -5.29 12.52 1.74
C VAL A 202 -4.82 13.96 1.57
N CYS A 203 -3.50 14.19 1.64
CA CYS A 203 -2.87 15.41 1.18
C CYS A 203 -1.96 15.07 -0.02
N LEU A 204 -2.24 15.67 -1.16
CA LEU A 204 -1.57 15.37 -2.42
C LEU A 204 -0.24 16.14 -2.54
N LEU A 205 0.80 15.42 -2.94
CA LEU A 205 2.10 15.96 -3.31
C LEU A 205 2.26 15.79 -4.84
N PRO A 206 2.05 16.84 -5.66
CA PRO A 206 1.69 16.73 -7.09
C PRO A 206 2.62 15.88 -7.99
N SER A 207 3.83 15.58 -7.54
CA SER A 207 4.80 14.74 -8.27
C SER A 207 5.48 13.66 -7.40
N GLU A 208 5.19 13.63 -6.10
CA GLU A 208 5.93 12.81 -5.13
C GLU A 208 5.08 11.67 -4.57
N GLY A 209 3.77 11.88 -4.46
CA GLY A 209 2.83 10.93 -3.89
C GLY A 209 1.81 11.64 -3.00
N MET A 210 1.59 11.12 -1.79
CA MET A 210 0.59 11.65 -0.89
C MET A 210 0.85 11.27 0.56
N TRP A 211 0.52 12.19 1.45
CA TRP A 211 0.30 11.84 2.84
C TRP A 211 -1.10 11.26 3.02
N ILE A 212 -1.19 10.17 3.77
CA ILE A 212 -2.44 9.45 4.01
C ILE A 212 -2.59 9.25 5.52
N ALA A 213 -3.75 9.60 6.08
CA ALA A 213 -4.18 9.14 7.41
C ALA A 213 -5.30 8.11 7.28
N LEU A 214 -5.19 6.99 7.99
CA LEU A 214 -6.23 5.97 8.08
C LEU A 214 -7.26 6.40 9.12
N GLU A 215 -8.51 6.64 8.74
CA GLU A 215 -9.53 7.20 9.62
C GLU A 215 -10.59 6.16 9.98
N ARG A 216 -11.04 6.21 11.25
CA ARG A 216 -12.08 5.35 11.81
C ARG A 216 -13.11 6.21 12.50
N GLU A 217 -14.40 6.07 12.14
CA GLU A 217 -15.48 6.79 12.84
C GLU A 217 -15.14 8.29 13.02
N ASP A 218 -14.70 8.93 11.93
CA ASP A 218 -14.28 10.34 11.88
C ASP A 218 -13.07 10.73 12.74
N THR A 219 -12.43 9.75 13.39
CA THR A 219 -11.20 9.95 14.16
C THR A 219 -9.97 9.63 13.31
N PRO A 220 -9.07 10.60 13.11
CA PRO A 220 -7.81 10.36 12.41
C PRO A 220 -6.97 9.32 13.16
N GLY A 221 -6.51 8.31 12.44
CA GLY A 221 -5.60 7.29 12.96
C GLY A 221 -4.16 7.55 12.54
N VAL A 222 -3.44 6.48 12.25
CA VAL A 222 -2.03 6.53 11.83
C VAL A 222 -1.95 7.26 10.49
N SER A 223 -0.92 8.09 10.33
CA SER A 223 -0.63 8.75 9.06
C SER A 223 0.78 8.45 8.58
N PHE A 224 0.96 8.38 7.27
CA PHE A 224 2.22 8.00 6.64
C PHE A 224 2.38 8.67 5.29
N LEU A 225 3.62 8.76 4.86
CA LEU A 225 3.95 9.21 3.51
C LEU A 225 3.96 8.01 2.58
N TRP A 226 3.13 8.05 1.54
CA TRP A 226 3.23 7.14 0.42
C TRP A 226 3.84 7.87 -0.78
N THR A 227 4.85 7.27 -1.41
CA THR A 227 5.57 7.86 -2.53
C THR A 227 5.43 7.02 -3.80
N VAL A 228 5.42 7.70 -4.95
CA VAL A 228 5.43 7.02 -6.26
C VAL A 228 6.78 6.38 -6.59
N ARG A 229 7.85 6.85 -5.92
CA ARG A 229 9.21 6.31 -6.02
C ARG A 229 9.48 5.34 -4.88
N GLU A 230 10.33 4.35 -5.14
CA GLU A 230 10.81 3.46 -4.10
C GLU A 230 11.77 4.19 -3.14
N PRO A 231 11.75 3.88 -1.83
CA PRO A 231 10.78 3.01 -1.16
C PRO A 231 9.40 3.68 -1.02
N HIS A 232 8.33 3.01 -1.47
CA HIS A 232 6.98 3.59 -1.52
C HIS A 232 6.35 3.94 -0.17
N LEU A 233 6.79 3.28 0.91
CA LEU A 233 6.27 3.42 2.26
C LEU A 233 7.43 3.29 3.23
N GLN A 234 7.49 4.19 4.22
CA GLN A 234 8.38 4.02 5.36
C GLN A 234 7.80 3.00 6.35
N ARG A 235 8.68 2.42 7.17
CA ARG A 235 8.33 1.32 8.10
C ARG A 235 8.12 1.81 9.54
N TRP A 236 7.97 3.12 9.72
CA TRP A 236 7.85 3.67 11.07
C TRP A 236 6.52 3.33 11.68
N VAL A 237 5.38 3.55 11.04
CA VAL A 237 4.07 3.31 11.69
C VAL A 237 3.39 2.01 11.26
N LEU A 238 3.57 1.60 10.01
CA LEU A 238 2.81 0.49 9.42
C LEU A 238 3.37 -0.89 9.79
N ASP A 239 2.48 -1.86 10.00
CA ASP A 239 2.87 -3.26 10.08
C ASP A 239 3.21 -3.78 8.67
N HIS A 240 4.31 -4.51 8.55
CA HIS A 240 4.77 -5.17 7.31
C HIS A 240 3.69 -6.00 6.58
N ARG A 241 2.67 -6.48 7.28
CA ARG A 241 1.55 -7.25 6.71
C ARG A 241 0.50 -6.35 6.05
N LEU A 242 0.37 -5.11 6.52
CA LEU A 242 -0.55 -4.12 5.95
C LEU A 242 0.08 -3.37 4.77
N MET A 243 1.41 -3.26 4.75
CA MET A 243 2.12 -2.53 3.68
C MET A 243 1.70 -2.92 2.26
N PRO A 244 1.52 -4.21 1.88
CA PRO A 244 1.09 -4.56 0.53
C PRO A 244 -0.31 -4.04 0.19
N VAL A 245 -1.25 -4.16 1.12
CA VAL A 245 -2.64 -3.68 0.94
C VAL A 245 -2.65 -2.16 0.82
N ILE A 246 -1.97 -1.47 1.74
CA ILE A 246 -1.85 -0.01 1.72
C ILE A 246 -1.19 0.46 0.43
N HIS A 247 -0.07 -0.15 0.03
CA HIS A 247 0.63 0.21 -1.20
C HIS A 247 -0.26 0.03 -2.43
N LEU A 248 -1.00 -1.08 -2.53
CA LEU A 248 -1.93 -1.33 -3.64
C LEU A 248 -3.08 -0.33 -3.65
N THR A 249 -3.69 -0.05 -2.49
CA THR A 249 -4.75 0.95 -2.37
C THR A 249 -4.26 2.33 -2.79
N SER A 250 -3.09 2.75 -2.30
CA SER A 250 -2.49 4.03 -2.66
C SER A 250 -2.11 4.11 -4.14
N ALA A 251 -1.58 3.05 -4.73
CA ALA A 251 -1.26 3.00 -6.16
C ALA A 251 -2.52 3.10 -7.03
N ALA A 252 -3.58 2.38 -6.67
CA ALA A 252 -4.87 2.43 -7.34
C ALA A 252 -5.49 3.84 -7.26
N LEU A 253 -5.49 4.44 -6.07
CA LEU A 253 -5.98 5.80 -5.86
C LEU A 253 -5.17 6.81 -6.68
N TRP A 254 -3.84 6.70 -6.66
CA TRP A 254 -2.96 7.59 -7.42
C TRP A 254 -3.23 7.50 -8.93
N ARG A 255 -3.42 6.29 -9.46
CA ARG A 255 -3.80 6.08 -10.86
C ARG A 255 -5.11 6.77 -11.20
N ASP A 256 -6.15 6.55 -10.39
CA ASP A 256 -7.46 7.13 -10.67
C ASP A 256 -7.46 8.66 -10.54
N LEU A 257 -6.74 9.22 -9.56
CA LEU A 257 -6.52 10.66 -9.44
C LEU A 257 -5.82 11.25 -10.67
N ARG A 258 -4.79 10.58 -11.20
CA ARG A 258 -3.95 11.06 -12.30
C ARG A 258 -4.60 10.90 -13.68
N VAL A 259 -5.29 9.78 -13.88
CA VAL A 259 -5.84 9.37 -15.19
C VAL A 259 -7.32 9.73 -15.29
N GLY A 260 -8.12 9.40 -14.27
CA GLY A 260 -9.57 9.64 -14.27
C GLY A 260 -9.98 11.02 -13.72
N GLY A 261 -9.16 11.62 -12.85
CA GLY A 261 -9.40 12.96 -12.32
C GLY A 261 -10.77 13.11 -11.64
N LYS A 262 -11.50 14.19 -11.96
CA LYS A 262 -12.83 14.49 -11.38
C LYS A 262 -13.92 13.50 -11.81
N GLU A 263 -13.76 12.81 -12.94
CA GLU A 263 -14.79 11.87 -13.42
C GLU A 263 -14.91 10.63 -12.53
N VAL A 264 -13.83 10.27 -11.84
CA VAL A 264 -13.75 9.11 -10.95
C VAL A 264 -13.91 9.51 -9.48
N MET A 265 -13.52 10.73 -9.14
CA MET A 265 -13.49 11.26 -7.77
C MET A 265 -14.66 12.23 -7.58
N ILE A 266 -15.77 11.72 -7.05
CA ILE A 266 -17.05 12.44 -6.99
C ILE A 266 -17.13 13.21 -5.67
N ASN A 267 -17.26 14.53 -5.73
CA ASN A 267 -17.44 15.37 -4.54
C ASN A 267 -18.89 15.27 -4.05
N ASP A 268 -19.09 14.98 -2.77
CA ASP A 268 -20.43 14.93 -2.17
C ASP A 268 -21.04 16.33 -1.95
N THR A 269 -20.20 17.36 -1.87
CA THR A 269 -20.60 18.71 -1.44
C THR A 269 -20.66 19.75 -2.55
N ASP A 270 -20.25 19.41 -3.78
CA ASP A 270 -20.14 20.38 -4.85
C ASP A 270 -21.26 20.18 -5.88
N GLY A 271 -22.25 21.06 -5.83
CA GLY A 271 -22.90 21.52 -7.06
C GLY A 271 -21.81 22.11 -7.97
N GLU A 272 -21.67 21.52 -9.16
CA GLU A 272 -20.91 22.03 -10.31
C GLU A 272 -19.62 22.82 -10.00
N ALA A 273 -18.58 22.14 -9.52
CA ALA A 273 -17.25 22.74 -9.46
C ALA A 273 -16.68 22.98 -10.88
N LYS A 274 -16.86 24.21 -11.42
CA LYS A 274 -16.28 24.67 -12.69
C LYS A 274 -14.80 24.27 -12.79
N PRO A 275 -14.36 23.62 -13.88
CA PRO A 275 -12.95 23.39 -14.12
C PRO A 275 -12.26 24.75 -14.40
N GLU A 276 -11.34 25.16 -13.53
CA GLU A 276 -10.37 26.19 -13.89
C GLU A 276 -9.38 25.57 -14.87
N GLU A 277 -9.42 25.95 -16.15
CA GLU A 277 -8.43 25.57 -17.14
C GLU A 277 -7.15 26.40 -16.94
N PRO A 278 -5.99 25.77 -16.70
CA PRO A 278 -4.71 26.48 -16.72
C PRO A 278 -4.12 26.52 -18.14
N PRO A 279 -3.29 27.53 -18.43
CA PRO A 279 -2.76 27.82 -19.78
C PRO A 279 -1.71 26.82 -20.31
N ASP A 280 -1.36 25.76 -19.58
CA ASP A 280 -0.14 24.97 -19.82
C ASP A 280 -0.38 23.47 -20.14
N GLY A 281 -1.56 23.13 -20.68
CA GLY A 281 -1.84 21.83 -21.32
C GLY A 281 -1.93 20.59 -20.42
N LYS A 282 -1.50 20.65 -19.15
CA LYS A 282 -1.84 19.65 -18.12
C LYS A 282 -2.57 20.33 -16.98
N GLY A 283 -3.90 20.22 -17.01
CA GLY A 283 -4.78 20.74 -15.96
C GLY A 283 -4.34 20.33 -14.56
N ARG A 284 -4.07 21.28 -13.68
CA ARG A 284 -4.00 21.02 -12.24
C ARG A 284 -5.43 20.82 -11.76
N VAL A 285 -5.72 19.66 -11.19
CA VAL A 285 -7.05 19.35 -10.66
C VAL A 285 -6.99 19.42 -9.15
N LYS A 286 -7.75 20.36 -8.58
CA LYS A 286 -7.80 20.60 -7.14
C LYS A 286 -8.91 19.77 -6.50
N PHE A 287 -8.53 18.90 -5.57
CA PHE A 287 -9.42 18.07 -4.77
C PHE A 287 -9.57 18.64 -3.37
N LYS A 288 -10.80 18.75 -2.89
CA LYS A 288 -11.17 19.29 -1.57
C LYS A 288 -12.43 18.61 -1.04
N GLY A 289 -12.66 18.72 0.26
CA GLY A 289 -13.90 18.26 0.89
C GLY A 289 -13.98 16.75 1.07
N ARG A 290 -15.21 16.21 0.98
CA ARG A 290 -15.50 14.77 1.05
C ARG A 290 -15.72 14.24 -0.36
N ILE A 291 -15.02 13.14 -0.68
CA ILE A 291 -14.97 12.56 -2.02
C ILE A 291 -15.30 11.07 -1.94
N LYS A 292 -16.10 10.59 -2.88
CA LYS A 292 -16.34 9.17 -3.11
C LYS A 292 -15.44 8.64 -4.21
N TRP A 293 -14.95 7.42 -4.03
CA TRP A 293 -14.12 6.73 -5.00
C TRP A 293 -15.00 5.89 -5.93
N GLY A 294 -15.22 6.41 -7.15
CA GLY A 294 -16.14 5.83 -8.12
C GLY A 294 -17.61 6.15 -7.83
N SER A 295 -18.42 6.14 -8.89
CA SER A 295 -19.88 6.24 -8.77
C SER A 295 -20.49 4.96 -8.20
N GLU A 296 -21.75 5.02 -7.75
CA GLU A 296 -22.48 3.81 -7.35
C GLU A 296 -22.58 2.81 -8.52
N GLY A 297 -22.80 3.29 -9.75
CA GLY A 297 -22.82 2.46 -10.95
C GLY A 297 -21.47 1.81 -11.26
N ASP A 298 -20.35 2.53 -11.08
CA ASP A 298 -19.01 1.95 -11.20
C ASP A 298 -18.80 0.86 -10.15
N LEU A 299 -19.11 1.15 -8.88
CA LEU A 299 -18.96 0.20 -7.79
C LEU A 299 -19.79 -1.06 -8.02
N GLU A 300 -21.04 -0.91 -8.46
CA GLU A 300 -21.90 -2.04 -8.75
C GLU A 300 -21.31 -2.89 -9.89
N THR A 301 -20.85 -2.25 -10.97
CA THR A 301 -20.19 -2.91 -12.10
C THR A 301 -18.94 -3.67 -11.64
N ILE A 302 -18.05 -3.02 -10.89
CA ILE A 302 -16.83 -3.64 -10.36
C ILE A 302 -17.17 -4.84 -9.47
N MET A 303 -18.18 -4.71 -8.61
CA MET A 303 -18.56 -5.77 -7.68
C MET A 303 -19.21 -6.96 -8.41
N ARG A 304 -20.00 -6.71 -9.45
CA ARG A 304 -20.51 -7.74 -10.37
C ARG A 304 -19.36 -8.47 -11.07
N GLU A 305 -18.35 -7.75 -11.55
CA GLU A 305 -17.16 -8.35 -12.17
C GLU A 305 -16.32 -9.14 -11.17
N ALA A 306 -16.16 -8.63 -9.96
CA ALA A 306 -15.43 -9.28 -8.89
C ALA A 306 -16.13 -10.55 -8.40
N THR A 307 -17.46 -10.63 -8.52
CA THR A 307 -18.25 -11.81 -8.20
C THR A 307 -18.32 -12.83 -9.34
N ALA A 308 -17.75 -12.52 -10.51
CA ALA A 308 -17.66 -13.49 -11.60
C ALA A 308 -16.99 -14.79 -11.10
N VAL A 309 -17.72 -15.88 -11.30
CA VAL A 309 -17.17 -17.22 -11.15
C VAL A 309 -16.16 -17.35 -12.27
N ARG A 310 -14.88 -17.57 -11.93
CA ARG A 310 -13.86 -17.84 -12.94
C ARG A 310 -13.95 -19.31 -13.37
N TRP A 311 -13.32 -19.60 -14.50
CA TRP A 311 -13.07 -20.96 -14.95
C TRP A 311 -12.48 -21.78 -13.80
N HIS A 312 -13.18 -22.82 -13.39
CA HIS A 312 -12.70 -23.73 -12.37
C HIS A 312 -13.12 -25.17 -12.69
N VAL A 313 -12.31 -26.11 -12.22
CA VAL A 313 -12.59 -27.53 -12.38
C VAL A 313 -13.55 -27.96 -11.27
N ARG A 314 -14.61 -28.68 -11.63
CA ARG A 314 -15.60 -29.24 -10.71
C ARG A 314 -15.67 -30.75 -10.91
N LYS A 315 -15.83 -31.51 -9.82
CA LYS A 315 -16.13 -32.94 -9.89
C LYS A 315 -17.55 -33.15 -10.44
N LEU A 316 -17.68 -34.06 -11.39
CA LEU A 316 -18.98 -34.54 -11.86
C LEU A 316 -19.49 -35.64 -10.92
N SER A 317 -20.81 -35.85 -10.91
CA SER A 317 -21.41 -36.99 -10.22
C SER A 317 -20.87 -38.32 -10.79
N HIS A 318 -20.93 -39.39 -10.01
CA HIS A 318 -20.40 -40.69 -10.41
C HIS A 318 -20.94 -41.14 -11.78
N GLY A 319 -20.07 -41.74 -12.60
CA GLY A 319 -20.39 -42.18 -13.97
C GLY A 319 -20.51 -41.07 -15.02
N LYS A 320 -20.54 -39.78 -14.65
CA LYS A 320 -20.64 -38.69 -15.63
C LYS A 320 -19.27 -38.24 -16.14
N GLU A 321 -19.20 -37.98 -17.45
CA GLU A 321 -18.00 -37.47 -18.11
C GLU A 321 -18.21 -36.07 -18.69
N ALA A 322 -17.15 -35.26 -18.71
CA ALA A 322 -17.19 -33.97 -19.39
C ALA A 322 -17.40 -34.19 -20.89
N SER A 323 -18.33 -33.42 -21.46
CA SER A 323 -18.64 -33.46 -22.89
C SER A 323 -17.43 -33.08 -23.75
N ARG A 324 -17.42 -33.53 -25.01
CA ARG A 324 -16.34 -33.22 -25.98
C ARG A 324 -16.08 -31.71 -26.08
N ARG A 325 -17.15 -30.90 -26.06
CA ARG A 325 -17.07 -29.42 -26.12
C ARG A 325 -16.36 -28.83 -24.91
N VAL A 326 -16.62 -29.35 -23.71
CA VAL A 326 -15.97 -28.93 -22.46
C VAL A 326 -14.48 -29.32 -22.47
N ARG A 327 -14.13 -30.53 -22.95
CA ARG A 327 -12.73 -30.96 -23.06
C ARG A 327 -11.94 -30.15 -24.09
N ALA A 328 -12.54 -29.80 -25.23
CA ALA A 328 -11.91 -28.94 -26.23
C ALA A 328 -11.66 -27.53 -25.67
N LEU A 329 -12.60 -27.00 -24.89
CA LEU A 329 -12.47 -25.70 -24.24
C LEU A 329 -11.40 -25.70 -23.14
N ALA A 330 -11.31 -26.76 -22.34
CA ALA A 330 -10.26 -26.90 -21.33
C ALA A 330 -8.86 -26.91 -21.96
N ARG A 331 -8.69 -27.60 -23.09
CA ARG A 331 -7.44 -27.57 -23.87
C ARG A 331 -7.08 -26.18 -24.38
N LYS A 332 -8.05 -25.40 -24.87
CA LYS A 332 -7.81 -23.99 -25.28
C LYS A 332 -7.35 -23.12 -24.12
N LEU A 333 -7.76 -23.45 -22.90
CA LEU A 333 -7.43 -22.71 -21.68
C LEU A 333 -6.20 -23.28 -20.95
N ASP A 334 -5.50 -24.27 -21.51
CA ASP A 334 -4.35 -24.93 -20.89
C ASP A 334 -4.70 -25.56 -19.51
N ILE A 335 -5.91 -26.13 -19.38
CA ILE A 335 -6.40 -26.79 -18.17
C ILE A 335 -6.48 -28.30 -18.43
N ASP A 336 -5.73 -29.09 -17.66
CA ASP A 336 -5.83 -30.55 -17.70
C ASP A 336 -7.07 -31.03 -16.93
N LEU A 337 -8.00 -31.68 -17.65
CA LEU A 337 -9.24 -32.23 -17.09
C LEU A 337 -9.08 -33.72 -16.79
N LYS A 338 -9.03 -34.05 -15.49
CA LYS A 338 -9.04 -35.46 -15.05
C LYS A 338 -10.39 -36.13 -15.31
N ARG A 339 -10.40 -37.46 -15.46
CA ARG A 339 -11.64 -38.25 -15.58
C ARG A 339 -12.58 -37.98 -14.39
N GLY A 340 -13.87 -37.85 -14.67
CA GLY A 340 -14.89 -37.47 -13.66
C GLY A 340 -14.87 -35.99 -13.26
N THR A 341 -14.18 -35.12 -14.01
CA THR A 341 -14.21 -33.66 -13.79
C THR A 341 -14.69 -32.90 -15.01
N THR A 342 -15.23 -31.69 -14.79
CA THR A 342 -15.68 -30.75 -15.82
C THR A 342 -15.10 -29.36 -15.54
N ILE A 343 -15.11 -28.45 -16.53
CA ILE A 343 -14.86 -27.03 -16.27
C ILE A 343 -16.19 -26.29 -16.19
N VAL A 344 -16.36 -25.50 -15.14
CA VAL A 344 -17.44 -24.53 -15.04
C VAL A 344 -17.01 -23.29 -15.81
N ARG A 345 -17.82 -22.86 -16.76
CA ARG A 345 -17.55 -21.63 -17.52
C ARG A 345 -17.51 -20.43 -16.60
N SER A 346 -16.66 -19.47 -16.92
CA SER A 346 -16.77 -18.18 -16.26
C SER A 346 -18.14 -17.59 -16.53
N HIS A 347 -18.88 -17.28 -15.48
CA HIS A 347 -20.18 -16.65 -15.58
C HIS A 347 -20.30 -15.58 -14.51
N ARG A 348 -21.02 -14.51 -14.83
CA ARG A 348 -21.41 -13.48 -13.86
C ARG A 348 -22.64 -14.00 -13.10
N ARG A 349 -22.67 -13.88 -11.77
CA ARG A 349 -23.89 -14.22 -11.01
C ARG A 349 -24.88 -13.05 -11.12
N GLY A 350 -26.13 -13.34 -11.47
CA GLY A 350 -27.22 -12.34 -11.55
C GLY A 350 -27.28 -11.59 -12.88
N GLU A 351 -27.43 -12.28 -14.01
CA GLU A 351 -27.70 -11.63 -15.31
C GLU A 351 -28.97 -10.77 -15.25
N PRO A 352 -28.93 -9.56 -15.84
CA PRO A 352 -29.91 -9.29 -16.90
C PRO A 352 -29.29 -8.65 -18.15
N ASP A 353 -30.01 -8.87 -19.26
CA ASP A 353 -29.89 -8.40 -20.64
C ASP A 353 -28.51 -8.30 -21.30
N GLN A 354 -28.37 -9.06 -22.39
CA GLN A 354 -27.24 -9.11 -23.33
C GLN A 354 -26.93 -7.76 -24.00
N HIS A 355 -27.70 -6.70 -23.69
CA HIS A 355 -27.58 -5.35 -24.23
C HIS A 355 -26.82 -4.36 -23.33
N ALA A 356 -26.42 -4.75 -22.12
CA ALA A 356 -25.47 -3.95 -21.34
C ALA A 356 -24.08 -4.03 -22.00
N GLN A 357 -23.84 -3.15 -22.97
CA GLN A 357 -22.52 -2.92 -23.56
C GLN A 357 -21.48 -2.84 -22.43
N ASN A 358 -20.33 -3.51 -22.60
CA ASN A 358 -19.19 -3.45 -21.68
C ASN A 358 -18.59 -2.04 -21.69
N VAL A 359 -19.28 -1.07 -21.08
CA VAL A 359 -18.73 0.26 -20.83
C VAL A 359 -17.55 0.06 -19.89
N PRO A 360 -16.33 0.46 -20.27
CA PRO A 360 -15.17 0.35 -19.40
C PRO A 360 -15.45 1.12 -18.11
N THR A 361 -15.31 0.48 -16.95
CA THR A 361 -15.42 1.16 -15.67
C THR A 361 -14.43 2.32 -15.62
N ARG A 362 -14.89 3.51 -15.24
CA ARG A 362 -14.03 4.72 -15.21
C ARG A 362 -12.97 4.61 -14.11
N ALA A 363 -13.38 4.10 -12.95
CA ALA A 363 -12.55 3.82 -11.78
C ALA A 363 -11.70 2.54 -11.92
N GLN A 364 -10.83 2.48 -12.94
CA GLN A 364 -10.05 1.25 -13.23
C GLN A 364 -9.05 0.90 -12.12
N GLY A 365 -8.47 1.89 -11.43
CA GLY A 365 -7.60 1.63 -10.28
C GLY A 365 -8.34 0.91 -9.17
N LEU A 366 -9.53 1.43 -8.80
CA LEU A 366 -10.42 0.78 -7.85
C LEU A 366 -10.85 -0.62 -8.31
N ALA A 367 -11.17 -0.78 -9.59
CA ALA A 367 -11.54 -2.08 -10.16
C ALA A 367 -10.43 -3.11 -9.98
N GLN A 368 -9.19 -2.77 -10.38
CA GLN A 368 -8.03 -3.65 -10.25
C GLN A 368 -7.75 -3.99 -8.79
N LEU A 369 -7.88 -3.04 -7.88
CA LEU A 369 -7.74 -3.24 -6.44
C LEU A 369 -8.74 -4.26 -5.90
N ILE A 370 -10.04 -4.05 -6.12
CA ILE A 370 -11.10 -4.96 -5.63
C ILE A 370 -10.95 -6.36 -6.22
N LEU A 371 -10.66 -6.45 -7.52
CA LEU A 371 -10.44 -7.73 -8.22
C LEU A 371 -9.23 -8.48 -7.64
N THR A 372 -8.13 -7.77 -7.36
CA THR A 372 -6.91 -8.35 -6.80
C THR A 372 -7.11 -8.82 -5.36
N GLU A 373 -7.78 -8.04 -4.53
CA GLU A 373 -8.09 -8.42 -3.14
C GLU A 373 -8.99 -9.67 -3.09
N ARG A 374 -10.01 -9.72 -3.95
CA ARG A 374 -10.91 -10.89 -4.07
C ARG A 374 -10.18 -12.13 -4.56
N TYR A 375 -9.28 -11.97 -5.53
CA TYR A 375 -8.44 -13.07 -6.01
C TYR A 375 -7.55 -13.63 -4.89
N CYS A 376 -6.90 -12.75 -4.12
CA CYS A 376 -6.07 -13.15 -2.98
C CYS A 376 -6.91 -13.86 -1.90
N THR A 377 -8.09 -13.33 -1.58
CA THR A 377 -8.98 -13.88 -0.55
C THR A 377 -9.55 -15.25 -0.94
N ARG A 378 -9.96 -15.44 -2.21
CA ARG A 378 -10.45 -16.75 -2.69
C ARG A 378 -9.37 -17.82 -2.62
N ARG A 379 -8.13 -17.50 -3.00
CA ARG A 379 -7.00 -18.42 -2.89
C ARG A 379 -6.72 -18.82 -1.44
N MET A 380 -6.96 -17.91 -0.48
CA MET A 380 -6.85 -18.19 0.95
C MET A 380 -8.04 -18.96 1.53
N LYS A 381 -9.20 -19.05 0.88
CA LYS A 381 -10.36 -19.83 1.39
C LYS A 381 -10.50 -21.18 0.68
N GLY A 382 -10.10 -21.25 -0.59
CA GLY A 382 -10.03 -22.47 -1.37
C GLY A 382 -8.80 -23.28 -0.99
N GLY A 383 -8.82 -23.88 0.19
CA GLY A 383 -7.92 -24.97 0.50
C GLY A 383 -8.30 -26.16 -0.34
N ASP A 384 -7.82 -26.21 -1.59
CA ASP A 384 -8.04 -27.39 -2.39
C ASP A 384 -6.86 -27.74 -3.28
N HIS A 385 -6.65 -29.04 -3.33
CA HIS A 385 -5.71 -29.72 -4.20
C HIS A 385 -5.90 -29.27 -5.66
N ARG A 386 -4.77 -29.13 -6.37
CA ARG A 386 -4.64 -28.98 -7.85
C ARG A 386 -4.74 -27.54 -8.38
N ASN A 387 -3.59 -26.86 -8.35
CA ASN A 387 -3.33 -25.66 -9.15
C ASN A 387 -2.80 -26.05 -10.54
N GLN A 388 -3.55 -25.75 -11.61
CA GLN A 388 -2.99 -25.63 -12.97
C GLN A 388 -3.48 -24.39 -13.75
N SER A 389 -4.51 -23.66 -13.31
CA SER A 389 -5.10 -22.57 -14.12
C SER A 389 -4.46 -21.18 -13.96
N ALA A 390 -3.33 -21.04 -13.27
CA ALA A 390 -2.71 -19.73 -13.00
C ALA A 390 -1.79 -19.21 -14.13
N HIS A 391 -1.64 -19.93 -15.25
CA HIS A 391 -0.70 -19.55 -16.32
C HIS A 391 -1.25 -18.49 -17.31
N CYS A 392 -2.53 -18.16 -17.28
CA CYS A 392 -3.17 -17.40 -18.38
C CYS A 392 -3.01 -15.87 -18.31
N VAL A 393 -2.74 -15.27 -17.15
CA VAL A 393 -2.60 -13.79 -17.05
C VAL A 393 -1.15 -13.33 -17.24
N ALA A 394 -0.16 -14.18 -16.93
CA ALA A 394 1.26 -13.81 -16.98
C ALA A 394 1.97 -14.17 -18.31
N ARG A 395 1.32 -14.89 -19.24
CA ARG A 395 1.94 -15.37 -20.49
C ARG A 395 1.72 -14.48 -21.71
N THR A 396 0.72 -13.61 -21.70
CA THR A 396 0.47 -12.66 -22.80
C THR A 396 1.56 -11.58 -22.87
N ASP A 397 2.06 -11.10 -21.74
CA ASP A 397 3.10 -10.05 -21.71
C ASP A 397 4.52 -10.60 -21.95
N LYS A 398 4.82 -11.82 -21.48
CA LYS A 398 6.13 -12.47 -21.72
C LYS A 398 6.44 -12.74 -23.19
N LYS A 399 5.42 -12.82 -24.07
CA LYS A 399 5.65 -12.97 -25.52
C LYS A 399 6.05 -11.65 -26.19
N VAL A 400 5.56 -10.51 -25.67
CA VAL A 400 5.90 -9.18 -26.19
C VAL A 400 7.31 -8.78 -25.76
N ASP A 401 7.67 -9.02 -24.49
CA ASP A 401 9.01 -8.71 -23.98
C ASP A 401 10.11 -9.61 -24.59
N ASN A 402 9.85 -10.90 -24.80
CA ASN A 402 10.85 -11.78 -25.43
C ASN A 402 11.09 -11.47 -26.91
N LYS A 403 10.10 -10.92 -27.62
CA LYS A 403 10.27 -10.46 -29.00
C LYS A 403 11.16 -9.21 -29.04
N LYS A 404 10.90 -8.23 -28.17
CA LYS A 404 11.66 -6.99 -28.07
C LYS A 404 13.13 -7.23 -27.63
N ILE A 405 13.34 -8.11 -26.64
CA ILE A 405 14.69 -8.52 -26.19
C ILE A 405 15.46 -9.26 -27.29
N ARG A 406 14.79 -10.06 -28.13
CA ARG A 406 15.43 -10.72 -29.28
C ARG A 406 15.82 -9.73 -30.37
N GLU A 407 14.96 -8.77 -30.69
CA GLU A 407 15.25 -7.72 -31.69
C GLU A 407 16.41 -6.81 -31.25
N ASP A 408 16.47 -6.42 -29.97
CA ASP A 408 17.57 -5.60 -29.44
C ASP A 408 18.91 -6.36 -29.41
N ARG A 409 18.86 -7.66 -29.11
CA ARG A 409 20.06 -8.52 -29.12
C ARG A 409 20.56 -8.77 -30.55
N TYR A 410 19.67 -8.80 -31.55
CA TYR A 410 20.03 -8.89 -32.97
C TYR A 410 20.67 -7.58 -33.48
N LYS A 411 20.10 -6.42 -33.12
CA LYS A 411 20.66 -5.10 -33.46
C LYS A 411 22.07 -4.90 -32.86
N ARG A 412 22.29 -5.29 -31.61
CA ARG A 412 23.62 -5.20 -30.96
C ARG A 412 24.68 -6.12 -31.58
N LYS A 413 24.28 -7.29 -32.10
CA LYS A 413 25.22 -8.19 -32.81
C LYS A 413 25.61 -7.65 -34.19
N ASN A 414 24.71 -6.94 -34.86
CA ASN A 414 25.01 -6.34 -36.17
C ASN A 414 25.86 -5.07 -36.05
N LEU A 415 25.69 -4.25 -35.00
CA LEU A 415 26.59 -3.09 -34.77
C LEU A 415 28.04 -3.51 -34.49
N LYS A 416 28.27 -4.65 -33.82
CA LYS A 416 29.62 -5.14 -33.53
C LYS A 416 30.35 -5.73 -34.75
N LYS A 417 29.64 -5.99 -35.86
CA LYS A 417 30.26 -6.50 -37.10
C LYS A 417 30.71 -5.40 -38.07
N SER A 418 30.34 -4.13 -37.85
CA SER A 418 30.74 -3.02 -38.74
C SER A 418 31.93 -2.20 -38.22
N THR A 419 32.57 -2.64 -37.13
CA THR A 419 33.76 -2.00 -36.55
C THR A 419 34.90 -3.01 -36.47
N GLN A 420 35.40 -3.43 -37.63
CA GLN A 420 36.75 -3.99 -37.75
C GLN A 420 37.62 -2.94 -38.46
N PRO A 421 38.70 -2.45 -37.84
CA PRO A 421 39.64 -1.57 -38.52
C PRO A 421 40.44 -2.37 -39.55
N GLN A 422 40.37 -1.96 -40.82
CA GLN A 422 41.32 -2.38 -41.84
C GLN A 422 42.66 -1.73 -41.53
N PHE A 423 43.60 -2.50 -41.00
CA PHE A 423 45.02 -2.15 -41.07
C PHE A 423 45.49 -2.47 -42.49
N LYS A 424 45.91 -1.43 -43.23
CA LYS A 424 46.72 -1.57 -44.43
C LYS A 424 48.19 -1.41 -44.03
N GLU A 425 49.00 -2.34 -44.52
CA GLU A 425 50.47 -2.31 -44.49
C GLU A 425 51.04 -1.17 -45.32
#